data_AF-A0A2S7IZQ3-F1
#
_entry.id   AF-A0A2S7IZQ3-F1
#
_cell.length_a   1.000
_cell.length_b   1.000
_cell.length_c   1.000
_cell.angle_alpha   90.00
_cell.angle_beta   90.00
_cell.angle_gamma   90.00
#
_symmetry.space_group_name_H-M   'P 1'
#
loop_
_entity.id
_entity.type
_entity.pdbx_description
1 polymer ?
#
loop_
_entity_poly.entity_id
_entity_poly.type
_entity_poly.pdbx_seq_one_letter_code
_entity_poly.pdbx_strand_id
1 'polypeptide(L)' 'MMWLSIRGLAMTDALKILIEAAKTIKQSTQDREQQRRSFAYGNTKFENDLITKAMIDDQADKLKSVLR' A
#
# COMPACT_ATOMS: atom_id res chain seq x y z
N MET A 1 -30.30 11.93 -7.90
CA MET A 1 -30.13 10.74 -8.77
C MET A 1 -28.84 10.81 -9.60
N MET A 2 -27.68 11.07 -8.97
CA MET A 2 -26.37 11.05 -9.65
C MET A 2 -25.25 10.44 -8.77
N TRP A 3 -25.63 9.81 -7.66
CA TRP A 3 -24.71 9.23 -6.66
C TRP A 3 -24.70 7.69 -6.65
N LEU A 4 -25.34 7.05 -7.63
CA LEU A 4 -25.38 5.59 -7.78
C LEU A 4 -24.50 5.08 -8.93
N SER A 5 -23.93 5.96 -9.77
CA SER A 5 -23.23 5.54 -10.99
C SER A 5 -21.77 5.11 -10.79
N ILE A 6 -21.15 5.36 -9.62
CA ILE A 6 -19.75 4.97 -9.37
C ILE A 6 -19.62 3.50 -8.90
N ARG A 7 -20.73 2.84 -8.53
CA ARG A 7 -20.73 1.42 -8.11
C ARG A 7 -20.75 0.42 -9.26
N GLY A 8 -20.46 0.84 -10.50
CA GLY A 8 -20.74 0.06 -11.70
C GLY A 8 -19.72 0.18 -12.82
N LEU A 9 -18.43 0.43 -12.53
CA LEU A 9 -17.40 0.07 -13.51
C LEU A 9 -17.39 -1.46 -13.60
N ALA A 10 -17.90 -2.00 -14.70
CA ALA A 10 -17.94 -3.45 -14.92
C ALA A 10 -16.52 -4.02 -14.83
N MET A 11 -16.27 -4.87 -13.82
CA MET A 11 -15.04 -5.66 -13.71
C MET A 11 -14.94 -6.57 -14.93
N THR A 12 -13.97 -6.30 -15.81
CA THR A 12 -13.71 -7.18 -16.96
C THR A 12 -13.29 -8.55 -16.46
N ASP A 13 -13.58 -9.61 -17.22
CA ASP A 13 -13.17 -10.96 -16.83
C ASP A 13 -11.64 -11.09 -16.79
N ALA A 14 -10.93 -10.36 -17.64
CA ALA A 14 -9.48 -10.23 -17.58
C ALA A 14 -9.00 -9.66 -16.22
N LEU A 15 -9.66 -8.61 -15.69
CA LEU A 15 -9.32 -8.04 -14.39
C LEU A 15 -9.63 -9.01 -13.25
N LYS A 16 -10.74 -9.75 -13.31
CA LYS A 16 -11.06 -10.79 -12.32
C LYS A 16 -9.97 -11.87 -12.26
N ILE A 17 -9.51 -12.35 -13.42
CA ILE A 17 -8.43 -13.35 -13.51
C ILE A 17 -7.15 -12.83 -12.85
N LEU A 18 -6.78 -11.57 -13.11
CA LEU A 18 -5.58 -10.98 -12.51
C LEU A 18 -5.72 -10.84 -10.98
N ILE A 19 -6.89 -10.46 -10.47
CA ILE A 19 -7.15 -10.36 -9.03
C ILE A 19 -7.06 -11.74 -8.37
N GLU A 20 -7.69 -12.77 -8.94
CA GLU A 20 -7.61 -14.13 -8.38
C GLU A 20 -6.18 -14.67 -8.41
N ALA A 21 -5.42 -14.43 -9.48
CA ALA A 21 -4.01 -14.78 -9.53
C ALA A 21 -3.20 -14.08 -8.42
N ALA A 22 -3.41 -12.77 -8.24
CA ALA A 22 -2.70 -11.98 -7.23
C ALA A 22 -2.95 -12.47 -5.78
N LYS A 23 -4.16 -12.95 -5.47
CA LYS A 23 -4.50 -13.47 -4.13
C LYS A 23 -3.67 -14.70 -3.73
N THR A 24 -3.17 -15.47 -4.70
CA THR A 24 -2.39 -16.67 -4.42
C THR A 24 -0.92 -16.38 -4.09
N ILE A 25 -0.46 -15.15 -4.31
CA ILE A 25 0.93 -14.75 -4.10
C ILE A 25 1.22 -14.69 -2.60
N LYS A 26 2.17 -15.51 -2.13
CA LYS A 26 2.72 -15.41 -0.78
C LYS A 26 3.72 -14.26 -0.71
N GLN A 27 3.36 -13.17 -0.03
CA GLN A 27 4.28 -12.07 0.22
C GLN A 27 5.37 -12.48 1.21
N SER A 28 6.62 -12.18 0.88
CA SER A 28 7.73 -12.36 1.83
C SER A 28 7.64 -11.33 2.96
N THR A 29 8.37 -11.57 4.05
CA THR A 29 8.49 -10.59 5.16
C THR A 29 9.09 -9.27 4.67
N GLN A 30 10.03 -9.32 3.73
CA GLN A 30 10.63 -8.15 3.10
C GLN A 30 9.61 -7.38 2.25
N ASP A 31 8.79 -8.07 1.45
CA ASP A 31 7.75 -7.43 0.63
C ASP A 31 6.74 -6.70 1.50
N ARG A 32 6.32 -7.34 2.60
CA ARG A 32 5.39 -6.74 3.57
C ARG A 32 5.97 -5.49 4.21
N GLU A 33 7.25 -5.51 4.56
CA GLU A 33 7.93 -4.35 5.14
C GLU A 33 8.07 -3.22 4.11
N GLN A 34 8.42 -3.53 2.87
CA GLN A 34 8.50 -2.54 1.79
C GLN A 34 7.13 -1.92 1.50
N GLN A 35 6.07 -2.72 1.49
CA GLN A 35 4.70 -2.25 1.33
C GLN A 35 4.30 -1.33 2.50
N ARG A 36 4.57 -1.72 3.75
CA ARG A 36 4.29 -0.91 4.94
C ARG A 36 4.98 0.47 4.86
N ARG A 37 6.27 0.51 4.51
CA ARG A 37 7.03 1.76 4.32
C ARG A 37 6.43 2.61 3.20
N SER A 38 6.06 1.99 2.08
CA SER A 38 5.47 2.69 0.94
C SER A 38 4.12 3.32 1.29
N PHE A 39 3.27 2.63 2.06
CA PHE A 39 2.02 3.18 2.58
C PHE A 39 2.26 4.33 3.55
N ALA A 40 3.18 4.17 4.52
CA ALA A 40 3.52 5.23 5.46
C ALA A 40 4.01 6.49 4.75
N TYR A 41 4.89 6.34 3.76
CA TYR A 41 5.34 7.47 2.92
C TYR A 41 4.19 8.07 2.12
N GLY A 42 3.36 7.26 1.44
CA GLY A 42 2.25 7.75 0.64
C GLY A 42 1.28 8.61 1.45
N ASN A 43 0.85 8.11 2.62
CA ASN A 43 -0.08 8.81 3.49
C ASN A 43 0.53 10.12 4.03
N THR A 44 1.77 10.08 4.51
CA THR A 44 2.39 11.25 5.14
C THR A 44 2.85 12.31 4.13
N LYS A 45 3.36 11.89 2.96
CA LYS A 45 3.76 12.79 1.89
C LYS A 45 2.55 13.53 1.29
N PHE A 46 1.40 12.87 1.22
CA PHE A 46 0.16 13.49 0.78
C PHE A 46 -0.24 14.69 1.65
N GLU A 47 0.01 14.62 2.95
CA GLU A 47 -0.31 15.68 3.91
C GLU A 47 0.82 16.71 4.06
N ASN A 48 2.07 16.30 3.88
CA ASN A 48 3.23 17.14 4.13
C ASN A 48 4.36 16.87 3.12
N ASP A 49 4.58 17.84 2.23
CA ASP A 49 5.61 17.77 1.20
C ASP A 49 7.05 17.72 1.73
N LEU A 50 7.30 18.12 2.98
CA LEU A 50 8.64 18.04 3.57
C LEU A 50 9.01 16.61 3.99
N ILE A 51 8.04 15.69 4.06
CA ILE A 51 8.33 14.29 4.38
C ILE A 51 9.04 13.62 3.21
N THR A 52 10.16 12.97 3.51
CA THR A 52 10.96 12.22 2.53
C THR A 52 10.91 10.72 2.80
N LYS A 53 11.20 9.91 1.78
CA LYS A 53 11.33 8.45 1.94
C LYS A 53 12.37 8.08 2.99
N ALA A 54 13.51 8.78 3.00
CA ALA A 54 14.58 8.54 3.96
C ALA A 54 14.13 8.73 5.41
N MET A 55 13.27 9.72 5.69
CA MET A 55 12.68 9.89 7.03
C MET A 55 11.83 8.68 7.43
N ILE A 56 11.01 8.15 6.51
CA ILE A 56 10.18 6.97 6.78
C ILE A 56 11.05 5.73 7.00
N ASP A 57 12.12 5.56 6.22
CA ASP A 57 13.05 4.45 6.38
C ASP A 57 13.74 4.47 7.75
N ASP A 58 14.25 5.62 8.18
CA ASP A 58 14.87 5.81 9.50
C ASP A 58 13.88 5.49 10.64
N GLN A 59 12.64 5.98 10.56
CA GLN A 59 11.62 5.70 11.59
C GLN A 59 11.20 4.22 11.58
N ALA A 60 11.11 3.59 10.42
CA ALA A 60 10.82 2.17 10.31
C ALA A 60 11.91 1.30 10.98
N ASP A 61 13.17 1.68 10.84
CA ASP A 61 14.29 0.98 11.48
C ASP A 61 14.32 1.21 13.00
N LYS A 62 14.05 2.44 13.45
CA LYS A 62 13.88 2.75 14.89
C LYS A 62 12.77 1.92 15.53
N LEU A 63 11.61 1.81 14.89
CA LEU A 63 10.49 1.00 15.42
C LEU A 63 10.84 -0.48 15.58
N LYS A 64 11.61 -1.06 14.63
CA LYS A 64 12.10 -2.44 14.77
C LYS A 64 13.00 -2.63 15.99
N SER A 65 13.74 -1.60 16.40
CA SER A 65 14.62 -1.67 17.57
C SER A 65 13.86 -1.64 18.90
N VAL A 66 12.70 -0.97 18.94
CA VAL A 66 11.86 -0.84 20.15
C VAL A 66 10.97 -2.08 20.38
N LEU A 67 10.66 -2.81 19.31
CA LEU A 67 9.80 -4.00 19.34
C LEU A 67 10.57 -5.32 19.51
N ARG A 68 11.86 -5.26 19.89
CA ARG A 68 12.69 -6.44 20.21
C ARG A 68 12.57 -6.84 21.67
#